data_AF-A0A2S9VEL4-F1
#
_entry.id   AF-A0A2S9VEL4-F1
#
_cell.length_a   1.000
_cell.length_b   1.000
_cell.length_c   1.000
_cell.angle_alpha   90.00
_cell.angle_beta   90.00
_cell.angle_gamma   90.00
#
_symmetry.space_group_name_H-M   'P 1'
#
loop_
_entity.id
_entity.type
_entity.pdbx_description
1 polymer ?
#
loop_
_entity_poly.entity_id
_entity_poly.type
_entity_poly.pdbx_seq_one_letter_code
_entity_poly.pdbx_strand_id
1 'polypeptide(L)'
;MEPVTIALALAKAAGVDDWLKEKISGTVTGKVANKVIDLAKQVTGKDTPDEALNTVSTNLVYAGELKRQLLQNEHVLKLAAYEDRKDARQTYRIHPQQADKIAERVMRFNLPFIVALVIINCVVLHFFRHDAALLAAVSNVLGMAIKSLFDERKEVTGFYFGGSMDASERER
;
A
#
# COMPACT_ATOMS: atom_id res chain seq x y z
N MET A 1 14.43 4.47 14.35
CA MET A 1 13.67 4.81 13.12
C MET A 1 12.22 4.37 13.28
N GLU A 2 11.28 4.97 12.55
CA GLU A 2 9.89 4.51 12.51
C GLU A 2 9.80 3.06 12.01
N PRO A 3 8.98 2.17 12.60
CA PRO A 3 8.93 0.75 12.24
C PRO A 3 8.65 0.51 10.76
N VAL A 4 7.76 1.32 10.16
CA VAL A 4 7.40 1.26 8.74
C VAL A 4 8.61 1.54 7.85
N THR A 5 9.43 2.53 8.21
CA THR A 5 10.65 2.89 7.47
C THR A 5 11.68 1.77 7.53
N ILE A 6 11.86 1.14 8.69
CA ILE A 6 12.80 0.01 8.86
C ILE A 6 12.32 -1.21 8.05
N ALA A 7 11.04 -1.54 8.12
CA ALA A 7 10.47 -2.66 7.36
C ALA A 7 10.60 -2.47 5.84
N LEU A 8 10.39 -1.25 5.34
CA LEU A 8 10.62 -0.91 3.94
C LEU A 8 12.10 -1.02 3.55
N ALA A 9 13.01 -0.57 4.42
CA ALA A 9 14.44 -0.70 4.18
C ALA A 9 14.88 -2.17 4.16
N LEU A 10 14.35 -3.00 5.06
CA LEU A 10 14.58 -4.45 5.10
C LEU A 10 14.05 -5.13 3.83
N ALA A 11 12.84 -4.80 3.40
CA ALA A 11 12.25 -5.34 2.18
C ALA A 11 13.05 -4.94 0.93
N LYS A 12 13.56 -3.71 0.90
CA LYS A 12 14.43 -3.22 -0.18
C LYS A 12 15.78 -3.95 -0.17
N ALA A 13 16.40 -4.15 0.99
CA ALA A 13 17.64 -4.91 1.11
C ALA A 13 17.46 -6.38 0.68
N ALA A 14 16.28 -6.96 0.91
CA ALA A 14 15.92 -8.30 0.45
C ALA A 14 15.40 -8.36 -1.01
N GLY A 15 15.20 -7.22 -1.68
CA GLY A 15 14.66 -7.15 -3.05
C GLY A 15 13.23 -7.65 -3.18
N VAL A 16 12.37 -7.33 -2.20
CA VAL A 16 10.94 -7.69 -2.16
C VAL A 16 10.05 -6.50 -1.77
N ASP A 17 10.53 -5.27 -1.93
CA ASP A 17 9.80 -4.06 -1.58
C ASP A 17 8.53 -3.84 -2.42
N ASP A 18 8.59 -4.13 -3.72
CA ASP A 18 7.40 -4.07 -4.59
C ASP A 18 6.38 -5.14 -4.21
N TRP A 19 6.84 -6.38 -3.97
CA TRP A 19 5.96 -7.47 -3.51
C TRP A 19 5.28 -7.12 -2.18
N LEU A 20 6.02 -6.56 -1.23
CA LEU A 20 5.47 -6.17 0.09
C LEU A 20 4.39 -5.09 -0.07
N LYS A 21 4.61 -4.09 -0.93
CA LYS A 21 3.62 -3.04 -1.18
C LYS A 21 2.42 -3.57 -1.96
N GLU A 22 2.63 -4.28 -3.06
CA GLU A 22 1.55 -4.64 -3.98
C GLU A 22 0.73 -5.84 -3.52
N LYS A 23 1.37 -6.86 -2.93
CA LYS A 23 0.72 -8.15 -2.64
C LYS A 23 0.21 -8.28 -1.22
N ILE A 24 0.79 -7.56 -0.26
CA ILE A 24 0.45 -7.71 1.16
C ILE A 24 -0.57 -6.67 1.60
N SER A 25 -0.27 -5.38 1.49
CA SER A 25 -1.10 -4.36 2.16
C SER A 25 -1.48 -3.14 1.31
N GLY A 26 -0.91 -2.94 0.12
CA GLY A 26 -1.01 -1.71 -0.67
C GLY A 26 -0.10 -0.61 -0.12
N THR A 27 -0.20 -0.37 1.19
CA THR A 27 0.62 0.53 2.01
C THR A 27 1.12 -0.22 3.24
N VAL A 28 2.43 -0.19 3.53
CA VAL A 28 3.00 -0.93 4.68
C VAL A 28 2.51 -0.29 5.97
N THR A 29 1.71 -1.02 6.75
CA THR A 29 1.14 -0.54 8.01
C THR A 29 2.01 -0.92 9.20
N GLY A 30 1.73 -0.36 10.39
CA GLY A 30 2.51 -0.60 11.60
C GLY A 30 2.59 -2.07 12.01
N LYS A 31 1.48 -2.82 11.96
CA LYS A 31 1.47 -4.26 12.28
C LYS A 31 2.26 -5.10 11.28
N VAL A 32 2.14 -4.81 9.98
CA VAL A 32 2.93 -5.49 8.94
C VAL A 32 4.41 -5.19 9.14
N ALA A 33 4.74 -3.93 9.41
CA ALA A 33 6.12 -3.51 9.66
C ALA A 33 6.74 -4.23 10.85
N ASN A 34 6.01 -4.36 11.96
CA ASN A 34 6.47 -5.10 13.13
C ASN A 34 6.73 -6.58 12.79
N LYS A 35 5.85 -7.23 12.02
CA LYS A 35 6.07 -8.63 11.58
C LYS A 35 7.28 -8.80 10.68
N VAL A 36 7.52 -7.86 9.75
CA VAL A 36 8.71 -7.86 8.90
C VAL A 36 9.98 -7.71 9.75
N ILE A 37 9.95 -6.82 10.75
CA ILE A 37 11.05 -6.63 11.69
C ILE A 37 11.28 -7.90 12.52
N ASP A 38 10.23 -8.52 13.04
CA ASP A 38 10.33 -9.76 13.84
C ASP A 38 10.98 -10.89 13.03
N LEU A 39 10.58 -11.06 11.77
CA LEU A 39 11.18 -12.03 10.86
C LEU A 39 12.65 -11.70 10.57
N ALA A 40 12.99 -10.42 10.39
CA ALA A 40 14.37 -10.00 10.20
C ALA A 40 15.24 -10.25 11.44
N LYS A 41 14.72 -10.00 12.64
CA LYS A 41 15.40 -10.35 13.90
C LYS A 41 15.59 -11.86 14.03
N GLN A 42 14.58 -12.65 13.69
CA GLN A 42 14.66 -14.11 13.72
C GLN A 42 15.72 -14.66 12.75
N VAL A 43 15.82 -14.10 11.54
CA VAL A 43 16.80 -14.51 10.53
C VAL A 43 18.22 -14.09 10.90
N THR A 44 18.39 -12.89 11.48
CA THR A 44 19.71 -12.34 11.80
C THR A 44 20.21 -12.69 13.21
N GLY A 45 19.31 -13.14 14.10
CA GLY A 45 19.60 -13.34 15.53
C GLY A 45 19.91 -12.05 16.28
N LYS A 46 19.47 -10.89 15.76
CA LYS A 46 19.72 -9.56 16.36
C LYS A 46 18.51 -9.06 17.13
N ASP A 47 18.75 -8.44 18.28
CA ASP A 47 17.68 -7.93 19.15
C ASP A 47 17.14 -6.57 18.69
N THR A 48 17.97 -5.77 18.03
CA THR A 48 17.58 -4.42 17.58
C THR A 48 17.20 -4.40 16.09
N PRO A 49 16.12 -3.70 15.71
CA PRO A 49 15.71 -3.58 14.31
C PRO A 49 16.78 -2.95 13.41
N ASP A 50 17.55 -2.00 13.95
CA ASP A 50 18.60 -1.29 13.23
C ASP A 50 19.82 -2.18 12.95
N GLU A 51 20.20 -3.05 13.91
CA GLU A 51 21.26 -4.05 13.68
C GLU A 51 20.83 -5.15 12.70
N ALA A 52 19.57 -5.57 12.77
CA ALA A 52 19.00 -6.53 11.83
C ALA A 52 19.05 -5.95 10.41
N LEU A 53 18.65 -4.68 10.23
CA LEU A 53 18.73 -3.98 8.94
C LEU A 53 20.17 -3.88 8.43
N ASN A 54 21.12 -3.50 9.28
CA ASN A 54 22.52 -3.41 8.88
C ASN A 54 23.07 -4.78 8.45
N THR A 55 22.74 -5.84 9.19
CA THR A 55 23.16 -7.21 8.89
C THR A 55 22.58 -7.71 7.56
N VAL A 56 21.29 -7.48 7.32
CA VAL A 56 20.61 -7.85 6.06
C VAL A 56 21.17 -7.04 4.88
N SER A 57 21.47 -5.75 5.08
CA SER A 57 21.97 -4.87 4.02
C SER A 57 23.42 -5.16 3.63
N THR A 58 24.23 -5.68 4.56
CA THR A 58 25.65 -5.96 4.34
C THR A 58 25.94 -7.42 3.95
N ASN A 59 24.98 -8.33 4.15
CA ASN A 59 25.16 -9.75 3.89
C ASN A 59 24.03 -10.35 3.04
N LEU A 60 24.40 -10.71 1.80
CA LEU A 60 23.51 -11.29 0.79
C LEU A 60 22.84 -12.60 1.24
N VAL A 61 23.47 -13.37 2.13
CA VAL A 61 22.89 -14.63 2.65
C VAL A 61 21.67 -14.34 3.52
N TYR A 62 21.79 -13.38 4.45
CA TYR A 62 20.68 -12.99 5.32
C TYR A 62 19.57 -12.27 4.54
N ALA A 63 19.92 -11.50 3.49
CA ALA A 63 18.93 -10.93 2.57
C ALA A 63 18.13 -12.00 1.82
N GLY A 64 18.80 -13.05 1.33
CA GLY A 64 18.14 -14.18 0.67
C GLY A 64 17.24 -14.98 1.61
N GLU A 65 17.69 -15.23 2.84
CA GLU A 65 16.89 -15.96 3.83
C GLU A 65 15.71 -15.13 4.33
N LEU A 66 15.88 -13.82 4.54
CA LEU A 66 14.78 -12.91 4.86
C LEU A 66 13.74 -12.90 3.74
N LYS A 67 14.17 -12.80 2.48
CA LYS A 67 13.27 -12.90 1.33
C LYS A 67 12.47 -14.21 1.37
N ARG A 68 13.13 -15.34 1.62
CA ARG A 68 12.47 -16.65 1.71
C ARG A 68 11.43 -16.69 2.83
N GLN A 69 11.80 -16.20 4.02
CA GLN A 69 10.90 -16.14 5.18
C GLN A 69 9.69 -15.23 4.93
N LEU A 70 9.88 -14.07 4.29
CA LEU A 70 8.78 -13.16 3.96
C LEU A 70 7.79 -13.82 2.98
N LEU A 71 8.30 -14.49 1.94
CA LEU A 71 7.46 -15.19 0.97
C LEU A 71 6.74 -16.40 1.60
N GLN A 72 7.40 -17.17 2.48
CA GLN A 72 6.79 -18.30 3.16
C GLN A 72 5.71 -17.86 4.18
N ASN A 73 5.89 -16.70 4.79
CA ASN A 73 4.96 -16.13 5.77
C ASN A 73 3.99 -15.12 5.12
N GLU A 74 3.78 -15.19 3.81
CA GLU A 74 2.88 -14.28 3.08
C GLU A 74 1.50 -14.19 3.73
N HIS A 75 0.93 -15.34 4.12
CA HIS A 75 -0.39 -15.40 4.74
C HIS A 75 -0.43 -14.64 6.09
N VAL A 76 0.62 -14.77 6.90
CA VAL A 76 0.72 -14.09 8.21
C VAL A 76 0.81 -12.58 8.02
N LEU A 77 1.57 -12.13 7.02
CA LEU A 77 1.70 -10.70 6.69
C LEU A 77 0.38 -10.13 6.17
N LYS A 78 -0.35 -10.87 5.33
CA LYS A 78 -1.71 -10.50 4.88
C LYS A 78 -2.69 -10.42 6.04
N LEU A 79 -2.63 -11.37 6.97
CA LEU A 79 -3.48 -11.37 8.16
C LEU A 79 -3.17 -10.15 9.05
N ALA A 80 -1.90 -9.83 9.26
CA ALA A 80 -1.49 -8.63 10.00
C ALA A 80 -2.00 -7.35 9.34
N ALA A 81 -1.96 -7.26 8.01
CA ALA A 81 -2.54 -6.15 7.26
C ALA A 81 -4.06 -6.07 7.44
N TYR A 82 -4.75 -7.21 7.49
CA TYR A 82 -6.19 -7.28 7.74
C TYR A 82 -6.56 -6.86 9.17
N GLU A 83 -5.85 -7.35 10.17
CA GLU A 83 -6.07 -7.00 11.58
C GLU A 83 -5.87 -5.51 11.85
N ASP A 84 -4.91 -4.89 11.17
CA ASP A 84 -4.68 -3.44 11.26
C ASP A 84 -5.90 -2.65 10.74
N ARG A 85 -6.44 -3.07 9.59
CA ARG A 85 -7.68 -2.49 9.04
C ARG A 85 -8.89 -2.78 9.92
N LYS A 86 -8.96 -3.97 10.53
CA LYS A 86 -10.05 -4.35 11.45
C LYS A 86 -10.06 -3.47 12.69
N ASP A 87 -8.90 -3.17 13.27
CA ASP A 87 -8.81 -2.27 14.42
C ASP A 87 -9.21 -0.85 14.04
N ALA A 88 -8.75 -0.35 12.88
CA ALA A 88 -9.21 0.94 12.35
C ALA A 88 -10.75 1.00 12.16
N ARG A 89 -11.37 -0.11 11.73
CA ARG A 89 -12.84 -0.23 11.66
C ARG A 89 -13.51 -0.33 13.02
N GLN A 90 -12.84 -0.81 14.06
CA GLN A 90 -13.41 -0.78 15.42
C GLN A 90 -13.41 0.64 15.99
N THR A 91 -12.39 1.46 15.70
CA THR A 91 -12.40 2.90 15.98
C THR A 91 -13.55 3.61 15.25
N TYR A 92 -13.89 3.17 14.04
CA TYR A 92 -15.03 3.69 13.28
C TYR A 92 -16.39 3.53 13.97
N ARG A 93 -16.58 2.44 14.76
CA ARG A 93 -17.82 2.24 15.53
C ARG A 93 -18.08 3.35 16.55
N ILE A 94 -17.04 4.08 16.95
CA ILE A 94 -17.12 5.15 17.95
C ILE A 94 -17.53 6.49 17.30
N HIS A 95 -17.08 6.75 16.05
CA HIS A 95 -17.38 7.99 15.31
C HIS A 95 -17.76 7.76 13.83
N PRO A 96 -18.90 7.10 13.54
CA PRO A 96 -19.27 6.70 12.17
C PRO A 96 -19.56 7.90 11.25
N GLN A 97 -20.14 8.98 11.78
CA GLN A 97 -20.71 10.06 10.97
C GLN A 97 -19.68 10.88 10.17
N GLN A 98 -18.42 10.90 10.59
CA GLN A 98 -17.37 11.67 9.91
C GLN A 98 -16.79 10.90 8.72
N ALA A 99 -16.52 9.60 8.86
CA ALA A 99 -15.97 8.82 7.76
C ALA A 99 -17.04 8.39 6.74
N ASP A 100 -18.33 8.26 7.13
CA ASP A 100 -19.43 8.11 6.17
C ASP A 100 -19.52 9.33 5.24
N LYS A 101 -19.46 10.56 5.79
CA LYS A 101 -19.53 11.81 5.02
C LYS A 101 -18.36 11.98 4.05
N ILE A 102 -17.15 11.60 4.48
CA ILE A 102 -15.95 11.65 3.62
C ILE A 102 -16.07 10.60 2.53
N ALA A 103 -16.48 9.38 2.87
CA ALA A 103 -16.65 8.29 1.91
C ALA A 103 -17.72 8.59 0.86
N GLU A 104 -18.87 9.15 1.25
CA GLU A 104 -19.92 9.55 0.31
C GLU A 104 -19.41 10.62 -0.66
N ARG A 105 -18.66 11.61 -0.16
CA ARG A 105 -18.07 12.66 -0.98
C ARG A 105 -17.06 12.08 -1.98
N VAL A 106 -16.14 11.23 -1.53
CA VAL A 106 -15.16 10.58 -2.42
C VAL A 106 -15.87 9.71 -3.46
N MET A 107 -16.82 8.87 -3.06
CA MET A 107 -17.51 7.98 -3.99
C MET A 107 -18.41 8.71 -5.00
N ARG A 108 -18.97 9.87 -4.65
CA ARG A 108 -19.84 10.66 -5.53
C ARG A 108 -19.06 11.55 -6.49
N PHE A 109 -18.04 12.26 -6.02
CA PHE A 109 -17.36 13.30 -6.81
C PHE A 109 -16.16 12.79 -7.60
N ASN A 110 -15.46 11.78 -7.09
CA ASN A 110 -14.20 11.33 -7.67
C ASN A 110 -14.38 10.78 -9.11
N LEU A 111 -15.45 10.02 -9.39
CA LEU A 111 -15.69 9.45 -10.73
C LEU A 111 -16.01 10.52 -11.80
N PRO A 112 -16.88 11.52 -11.53
CA PRO A 112 -17.01 12.69 -12.41
C PRO A 112 -15.69 13.45 -12.64
N PHE A 113 -14.86 13.62 -11.60
CA PHE A 113 -13.55 14.28 -11.75
C PHE A 113 -12.58 13.48 -12.61
N ILE A 114 -12.52 12.16 -12.46
CA ILE A 114 -11.71 11.28 -13.31
C ILE A 114 -12.13 11.43 -14.78
N VAL A 115 -13.44 11.37 -15.06
CA VAL A 115 -13.97 11.53 -16.42
C VAL A 115 -13.60 12.91 -16.99
N ALA A 116 -13.73 13.97 -16.19
CA ALA A 116 -13.33 15.31 -16.61
C ALA A 116 -11.82 15.40 -16.93
N LEU A 117 -10.96 14.81 -16.10
CA LEU A 117 -9.50 14.79 -16.33
C LEU A 117 -9.12 14.00 -17.58
N VAL A 118 -9.81 12.89 -17.87
CA VAL A 118 -9.60 12.12 -19.10
C VAL A 118 -9.99 12.95 -20.33
N ILE A 119 -11.13 13.65 -20.29
CA ILE A 119 -11.55 14.55 -21.37
C ILE A 119 -10.51 15.66 -21.57
N ILE A 120 -10.05 16.30 -20.48
CA ILE A 120 -9.00 17.32 -20.54
C ILE A 120 -7.72 16.75 -21.16
N ASN A 121 -7.32 15.53 -20.78
CA ASN A 121 -6.15 14.89 -21.37
C ASN A 121 -6.30 14.73 -22.89
N CYS A 122 -7.46 14.26 -23.37
CA CYS A 122 -7.74 14.16 -24.80
C CYS A 122 -7.70 15.52 -25.52
N VAL A 123 -8.20 16.59 -24.90
CA VAL A 123 -8.14 17.95 -25.45
C VAL A 123 -6.70 18.44 -25.53
N VAL A 124 -5.90 18.23 -24.49
CA VAL A 124 -4.47 18.59 -24.49
C VAL A 124 -3.73 17.84 -25.60
N LEU A 125 -3.99 16.54 -25.79
CA LEU A 125 -3.39 15.76 -26.87
C LEU A 125 -3.76 16.32 -28.25
N HIS A 126 -4.99 16.79 -28.43
CA HIS A 126 -5.44 17.36 -29.70
C HIS A 126 -4.77 18.70 -30.02
N PHE A 127 -4.71 19.62 -29.05
CA PHE A 127 -4.18 20.98 -29.26
C PHE A 127 -2.64 21.06 -29.24
N PHE A 128 -1.98 20.27 -28.40
CA PHE A 128 -0.52 20.37 -28.17
C PHE A 128 0.29 19.27 -28.87
N ARG A 129 -0.28 18.60 -29.87
CA ARG A 129 0.36 17.52 -30.66
C ARG A 129 1.72 17.87 -31.28
N HIS A 130 2.05 19.15 -31.40
CA HIS A 130 3.29 19.64 -32.02
C HIS A 130 4.42 19.87 -31.01
N ASP A 131 4.13 19.89 -29.70
CA ASP A 131 5.13 20.00 -28.64
C ASP A 131 5.14 18.73 -27.79
N ALA A 132 6.00 17.78 -28.19
CA ALA A 132 6.10 16.48 -27.54
C ALA A 132 6.56 16.58 -26.07
N ALA A 133 7.40 17.55 -25.73
CA ALA A 133 7.93 17.71 -24.38
C ALA A 133 6.85 18.23 -23.42
N LEU A 134 6.12 19.27 -23.83
CA LEU A 134 5.01 19.81 -23.05
C LEU A 134 3.88 18.79 -22.89
N LEU A 135 3.54 18.09 -23.98
CA LEU A 135 2.49 17.09 -23.99
C LEU A 135 2.80 15.90 -23.06
N ALA A 136 4.06 15.44 -23.03
CA ALA A 136 4.52 14.41 -22.11
C ALA A 136 4.44 14.87 -20.64
N ALA A 137 4.89 16.10 -20.35
CA ALA A 137 4.84 16.66 -19.00
C ALA A 137 3.40 16.76 -18.47
N VAL A 138 2.49 17.34 -19.26
CA VAL A 138 1.07 17.51 -18.86
C VAL A 138 0.37 16.15 -18.75
N SER A 139 0.64 15.22 -19.66
CA SER A 139 0.03 13.88 -19.62
C SER A 139 0.48 13.08 -18.39
N ASN A 140 1.74 13.18 -18.00
CA ASN A 140 2.25 12.53 -16.78
C ASN A 140 1.58 13.08 -15.51
N VAL A 141 1.43 14.40 -15.41
CA VAL A 141 0.77 15.04 -14.27
C VAL A 141 -0.72 14.64 -14.21
N LEU A 142 -1.41 14.67 -15.34
CA LEU A 142 -2.82 14.24 -15.43
C LEU A 142 -2.96 12.74 -15.09
N GLY A 143 -2.06 11.90 -15.58
CA GLY A 143 -2.03 10.47 -15.27
C GLY A 143 -1.82 10.20 -13.78
N MET A 144 -0.92 10.95 -13.14
CA MET A 144 -0.68 10.87 -11.69
C MET A 144 -1.93 11.29 -10.90
N ALA A 145 -2.61 12.36 -11.30
CA ALA A 145 -3.83 12.82 -10.67
C ALA A 145 -4.97 11.79 -10.80
N ILE A 146 -5.16 11.22 -12.00
CA ILE A 146 -6.16 10.17 -12.24
C ILE A 146 -5.85 8.93 -11.38
N LYS A 147 -4.59 8.50 -11.32
CA LYS A 147 -4.17 7.36 -10.51
C LYS A 147 -4.45 7.60 -9.02
N SER A 148 -4.08 8.78 -8.50
CA SER A 148 -4.34 9.16 -7.11
C SER A 148 -5.83 9.09 -6.76
N LEU A 149 -6.67 9.59 -7.66
CA LEU A 149 -8.13 9.55 -7.52
C LEU A 149 -8.66 8.11 -7.51
N PHE A 150 -8.14 7.21 -8.36
CA PHE A 150 -8.51 5.79 -8.30
C PHE A 150 -8.05 5.11 -7.00
N ASP A 151 -6.84 5.43 -6.52
CA ASP A 151 -6.28 4.88 -5.28
C ASP A 151 -7.15 5.28 -4.07
N GLU A 152 -7.61 6.53 -3.96
CA GLU A 152 -8.55 6.97 -2.93
C GLU A 152 -9.84 6.14 -2.92
N ARG A 153 -10.42 5.86 -4.09
CA ARG A 153 -11.63 5.02 -4.18
C ARG A 153 -11.35 3.58 -3.76
N LYS A 154 -10.19 3.04 -4.13
CA LYS A 154 -9.77 1.70 -3.75
C LYS A 154 -9.58 1.60 -2.23
N GLU A 155 -9.03 2.63 -1.59
CA GLU A 155 -8.87 2.70 -0.14
C GLU A 155 -10.22 2.78 0.58
N VAL A 156 -11.14 3.64 0.13
CA VAL A 156 -12.50 3.72 0.68
C VAL A 156 -13.23 2.39 0.51
N THR A 157 -13.23 1.82 -0.70
CA THR A 157 -13.88 0.52 -0.97
C THR A 157 -13.25 -0.59 -0.15
N GLY A 158 -11.92 -0.61 -0.02
CA GLY A 158 -11.18 -1.55 0.82
C GLY A 158 -11.50 -1.39 2.30
N PHE A 159 -11.71 -0.16 2.78
CA PHE A 159 -12.15 0.12 4.14
C PHE A 159 -13.56 -0.41 4.40
N TYR A 160 -14.55 -0.17 3.52
CA TYR A 160 -15.93 -0.64 3.74
C TYR A 160 -16.14 -2.14 3.42
N PHE A 161 -15.59 -2.66 2.32
CA PHE A 161 -15.91 -4.00 1.79
C PHE A 161 -14.81 -5.05 1.97
N GLY A 162 -13.59 -4.64 2.34
CA GLY A 162 -12.48 -5.58 2.54
C GLY A 162 -12.64 -6.53 3.74
N GLY A 163 -13.75 -6.46 4.49
CA GLY A 163 -14.13 -7.44 5.51
C GLY A 163 -15.40 -8.22 5.21
N SER A 164 -16.21 -7.77 4.24
CA SER A 164 -17.47 -8.43 3.87
C SER A 164 -17.30 -9.48 2.77
N MET A 165 -16.24 -9.40 1.95
CA MET A 165 -15.90 -10.48 1.01
C MET A 165 -15.26 -11.70 1.71
N ASP A 166 -14.63 -11.47 2.86
CA ASP A 166 -13.99 -12.50 3.70
C ASP A 166 -15.00 -13.29 4.55
N ALA A 167 -16.25 -12.79 4.67
CA ALA A 167 -17.33 -13.53 5.31
C ALA A 167 -17.73 -14.79 4.53
N SER A 168 -17.48 -14.82 3.21
CA SER A 168 -17.74 -15.98 2.36
C SER A 168 -16.68 -17.08 2.45
N GLU A 169 -15.51 -16.81 3.06
CA GLU A 169 -14.49 -17.83 3.37
C GLU A 169 -14.68 -18.45 4.77
N ARG A 170 -15.58 -17.92 5.60
CA ARG A 170 -15.91 -18.52 6.92
C ARG A 170 -16.93 -19.66 6.86
N GLU A 171 -17.45 -19.99 5.69
CA GLU A 171 -18.40 -21.10 5.47
C GLU A 171 -17.83 -22.28 4.65
N ARG A 172 -16.50 -22.38 4.50
CA ARG A 172 -15.84 -23.59 3.98
C ARG A 172 -14.87 -24.17 5.00
#